data_AF-A0A1D2R3L7-F1
#
_entry.id   AF-A0A1D2R3L7-F1
#
_cell.length_a   1.000
_cell.length_b   1.000
_cell.length_c   1.000
_cell.angle_alpha   90.00
_cell.angle_beta   90.00
_cell.angle_gamma   90.00
#
_symmetry.space_group_name_H-M   'P 1'
#
loop_
_entity.id
_entity.type
_entity.pdbx_description
1 polymer ?
#
loop_
_entity_poly.entity_id
_entity_poly.type
_entity_poly.pdbx_seq_one_letter_code
_entity_poly.pdbx_strand_id
1 'polypeptide(L)'
;MGEIVYRRKLSAEEVNEGFLFITKEGLKRLPAVSETFKIRISDREFEVKIDAGQKIHLKEITEFPGLKKGAEIAFVKEAGEEGKYWLYALTKQLP
;
A
#
# COMPACT_ATOMS: atom_id res chain seq x y z
N MET A 1 7.41 17.13 -2.44
CA MET A 1 7.50 16.25 -1.25
C MET A 1 6.11 15.69 -1.03
N GLY A 2 5.94 14.36 -1.09
CA GLY A 2 4.65 13.72 -0.81
C GLY A 2 4.39 13.62 0.69
N GLU A 3 3.12 13.58 1.09
CA GLU A 3 2.68 13.44 2.49
C GLU A 3 2.46 11.97 2.82
N ILE A 4 3.06 11.47 3.91
CA ILE A 4 2.76 10.13 4.41
C ILE A 4 1.33 10.16 4.97
N VAL A 5 0.39 9.58 4.22
CA VAL A 5 -1.03 9.59 4.58
C VAL A 5 -1.42 8.38 5.43
N TYR A 6 -0.68 7.28 5.31
CA TYR A 6 -0.98 6.06 6.05
C TYR A 6 0.27 5.19 6.16
N ARG A 7 0.55 4.67 7.36
CA ARG A 7 1.67 3.74 7.59
C ARG A 7 1.20 2.61 8.47
N ARG A 8 1.71 1.40 8.23
CA ARG A 8 1.41 0.24 9.06
C ARG A 8 2.44 -0.87 8.90
N LYS A 9 2.43 -1.79 9.85
CA LYS A 9 3.13 -3.07 9.72
C LYS A 9 2.28 -4.08 8.98
N LEU A 10 2.94 -4.91 8.18
CA LEU A 10 2.32 -6.03 7.48
C LEU A 10 2.31 -7.29 8.32
N SER A 11 1.17 -7.97 8.28
CA SER A 11 1.00 -9.28 8.88
C SER A 11 1.59 -10.37 7.98
N ALA A 12 1.90 -11.51 8.57
CA ALA A 12 2.37 -12.67 7.83
C ALA A 12 1.33 -13.15 6.81
N GLU A 13 0.06 -13.12 7.19
CA GLU A 13 -1.06 -13.57 6.37
C GLU A 13 -1.23 -12.70 5.11
N GLU A 14 -1.22 -11.38 5.27
CA GLU A 14 -1.23 -10.39 4.18
C GLU A 14 -0.17 -10.68 3.10
N VAL A 15 1.06 -10.98 3.52
CA VAL A 15 2.17 -11.29 2.61
C VAL A 15 2.02 -12.67 1.97
N ASN A 16 1.60 -13.69 2.73
CA ASN A 16 1.48 -15.06 2.22
C ASN A 16 0.28 -15.22 1.26
N GLU A 17 -0.84 -14.57 1.56
CA GLU A 17 -2.05 -14.61 0.75
C GLU A 17 -2.06 -13.55 -0.36
N GLY A 18 -1.10 -12.62 -0.37
CA GLY A 18 -0.96 -11.60 -1.41
C GLY A 18 -2.07 -10.54 -1.35
N PHE A 19 -2.37 -10.03 -0.16
CA PHE A 19 -3.28 -8.88 0.03
C PHE A 19 -2.76 -7.91 1.09
N LEU A 20 -3.13 -6.64 1.01
CA LEU A 20 -2.95 -5.65 2.07
C LEU A 20 -4.28 -5.37 2.74
N PHE A 21 -4.33 -5.52 4.05
CA PHE A 21 -5.48 -5.08 4.81
C PHE A 21 -5.34 -3.58 5.07
N ILE A 22 -6.38 -2.81 4.80
CA ILE A 22 -6.44 -1.38 5.08
C ILE A 22 -7.30 -1.18 6.33
N THR A 23 -6.74 -0.53 7.36
CA THR A 23 -7.50 -0.23 8.56
C THR A 23 -8.48 0.90 8.27
N LYS A 24 -9.48 1.05 9.14
CA LYS A 24 -10.45 2.16 9.07
C LYS A 24 -9.80 3.55 9.02
N GLU A 25 -8.65 3.74 9.67
CA GLU A 25 -7.88 4.99 9.56
C GLU A 25 -7.29 5.17 8.17
N GLY A 26 -6.74 4.11 7.58
CA GLY A 26 -6.30 4.11 6.20
C GLY A 26 -7.42 4.49 5.23
N LEU A 27 -8.62 3.94 5.39
CA LEU A 27 -9.78 4.26 4.55
C LEU A 27 -10.26 5.72 4.63
N LYS A 28 -9.94 6.44 5.72
CA LYS A 28 -10.24 7.88 5.82
C LYS A 28 -9.30 8.75 5.00
N ARG A 29 -8.13 8.20 4.61
CA ARG A 29 -7.04 8.90 3.95
C ARG A 29 -6.76 8.38 2.54
N LEU A 30 -7.09 7.12 2.31
CA LEU A 30 -7.04 6.42 1.03
C LEU A 30 -8.39 6.54 0.31
N PRO A 31 -8.44 6.15 -0.98
CA PRO A 31 -9.65 6.13 -1.78
C PRO A 31 -10.74 5.26 -1.17
N ALA A 32 -11.98 5.50 -1.58
CA ALA A 32 -13.12 4.78 -1.05
C ALA A 32 -13.06 3.27 -1.39
N VAL A 33 -13.81 2.47 -0.64
CA VAL A 33 -14.04 1.08 -0.98
C VAL A 33 -14.68 0.99 -2.37
N SER A 34 -14.24 0.02 -3.18
CA SER A 34 -14.58 -0.13 -4.60
C SER A 34 -14.05 0.95 -5.54
N GLU A 35 -13.32 1.94 -5.02
CA GLU A 35 -12.64 2.95 -5.85
C GLU A 35 -11.29 2.41 -6.32
N THR A 36 -11.04 2.56 -7.61
CA THR A 36 -9.79 2.16 -8.24
C THR A 36 -8.78 3.30 -8.15
N PHE A 37 -7.56 2.99 -7.75
CA PHE A 37 -6.49 3.98 -7.62
C PHE A 37 -5.14 3.37 -7.97
N LYS A 38 -4.17 4.26 -8.21
CA LYS A 38 -2.83 3.86 -8.64
C LYS A 38 -1.88 3.91 -7.46
N ILE A 39 -1.24 2.77 -7.20
CA ILE A 39 -0.12 2.70 -6.29
C ILE A 39 1.18 2.58 -7.06
N ARG A 40 2.16 3.42 -6.73
CA ARG A 40 3.49 3.39 -7.31
C ARG A 40 4.46 2.76 -6.34
N ILE A 41 5.19 1.77 -6.84
CA ILE A 41 6.03 0.88 -6.07
C ILE A 41 7.38 0.83 -6.79
N SER A 42 8.42 1.43 -6.19
CA SER A 42 9.70 1.66 -6.87
C SER A 42 9.46 2.36 -8.22
N ASP A 43 9.72 1.72 -9.35
CA ASP A 43 9.53 2.33 -10.67
C ASP A 43 8.22 1.89 -11.38
N ARG A 44 7.47 0.95 -10.79
CA ARG A 44 6.25 0.40 -11.40
C ARG A 44 5.00 1.02 -10.79
N GLU A 45 4.01 1.32 -11.63
CA GLU A 45 2.68 1.75 -11.20
C GLU A 45 1.71 0.56 -11.33
N PHE A 46 0.91 0.34 -10.30
CA PHE A 46 -0.07 -0.73 -10.23
C PHE A 46 -1.44 -0.13 -9.95
N GLU A 47 -2.43 -0.57 -10.71
CA GLU A 47 -3.81 -0.21 -10.48
C GLU A 47 -4.43 -1.20 -9.48
N VAL A 48 -4.91 -0.67 -8.36
CA VAL A 48 -5.48 -1.47 -7.27
C VAL A 48 -6.79 -0.87 -6.81
N LYS A 49 -7.57 -1.67 -6.10
CA LYS A 49 -8.80 -1.21 -5.44
C LYS A 49 -8.92 -1.83 -4.07
N ILE A 50 -9.61 -1.12 -3.18
CA ILE A 50 -9.97 -1.64 -1.86
C ILE A 50 -11.28 -2.40 -2.02
N ASP A 51 -11.26 -3.70 -1.72
CA ASP A 51 -12.46 -4.52 -1.70
C ASP A 51 -13.37 -4.20 -0.50
N ALA A 52 -14.63 -4.64 -0.53
CA ALA A 52 -15.57 -4.53 0.59
C ALA A 52 -15.00 -5.07 1.91
N GLY A 53 -14.11 -6.06 1.84
CA GLY A 53 -13.36 -6.57 2.99
C GLY A 53 -12.27 -5.64 3.53
N GLN A 54 -12.11 -4.43 2.99
CA GLN A 54 -11.01 -3.50 3.26
C GLN A 54 -9.64 -4.10 2.88
N LYS A 55 -9.62 -4.95 1.85
CA LYS A 55 -8.42 -5.66 1.37
C LYS A 55 -8.04 -5.15 -0.01
N ILE A 56 -6.75 -4.90 -0.22
CA ILE A 56 -6.17 -4.65 -1.54
C ILE A 56 -5.49 -5.92 -1.98
N HIS A 57 -5.94 -6.54 -3.06
CA HIS A 57 -5.30 -7.74 -3.58
C HIS A 57 -4.05 -7.35 -4.36
N LEU A 58 -2.90 -7.86 -3.92
CA LEU A 58 -1.59 -7.65 -4.50
C LEU A 58 -1.19 -8.80 -5.45
N LYS A 59 -2.16 -9.47 -6.08
CA LYS A 59 -1.91 -10.68 -6.90
C LYS A 59 -0.86 -10.49 -7.99
N GLU A 60 -0.70 -9.26 -8.50
CA GLU A 60 0.32 -8.89 -9.50
C GLU A 60 1.57 -8.23 -8.90
N ILE A 61 1.59 -7.98 -7.59
CA ILE A 61 2.66 -7.27 -6.85
C ILE A 61 3.53 -8.27 -6.06
N THR A 62 3.32 -9.57 -6.26
CA THR A 62 4.08 -10.69 -5.66
C THR A 62 5.59 -10.62 -5.92
N GLU A 63 6.04 -9.83 -6.90
CA GLU A 63 7.45 -9.58 -7.16
C GLU A 63 8.07 -8.46 -6.30
N PHE A 64 7.34 -7.81 -5.38
CA PHE A 64 7.89 -6.67 -4.65
C PHE A 64 9.02 -7.06 -3.67
N PRO A 65 10.29 -6.69 -3.93
CA PRO A 65 11.40 -7.01 -3.05
C PRO A 65 11.36 -6.09 -1.82
N GLY A 66 10.59 -6.47 -0.80
CA GLY A 66 10.43 -5.65 0.41
C GLY A 66 9.16 -5.94 1.22
N LEU A 67 8.15 -6.52 0.58
CA LEU A 67 6.91 -7.02 1.19
C LEU A 67 7.19 -8.32 1.97
N LYS A 68 8.00 -8.26 3.02
CA LYS A 68 8.29 -9.40 3.91
C LYS A 68 7.42 -9.36 5.15
N LYS A 69 7.22 -10.52 5.80
CA LYS A 69 6.53 -10.61 7.10
C LYS A 69 7.14 -9.60 8.07
N GLY A 70 6.30 -8.72 8.61
CA GLY A 70 6.71 -7.70 9.57
C GLY A 70 7.45 -6.50 8.96
N ALA A 71 7.49 -6.37 7.63
CA ALA A 71 7.87 -5.12 7.00
C ALA A 71 6.85 -4.03 7.35
N GLU A 72 7.33 -2.81 7.53
CA GLU A 72 6.47 -1.64 7.65
C GLU A 72 6.26 -1.06 6.26
N ILE A 73 5.03 -0.68 5.93
CA ILE A 73 4.69 -0.01 4.69
C ILE A 73 4.17 1.39 4.97
N ALA A 74 4.46 2.31 4.07
CA ALA A 74 3.97 3.67 4.08
C ALA A 74 3.36 4.02 2.74
N PHE A 75 2.11 4.47 2.77
CA PHE A 75 1.44 5.13 1.67
C PHE A 75 1.71 6.63 1.75
N VAL A 76 2.26 7.16 0.66
CA VAL A 76 2.60 8.57 0.52
C VAL A 76 1.77 9.14 -0.62
N LYS A 77 0.92 10.12 -0.31
CA LYS A 77 0.17 10.84 -1.34
C LYS A 77 1.08 11.89 -1.96
N GLU A 78 1.22 11.88 -3.27
CA GLU A 78 2.01 12.91 -3.95
C GLU A 78 1.24 14.24 -3.96
N ALA A 79 1.91 15.32 -3.54
CA ALA A 79 1.31 16.64 -3.52
C ALA A 79 1.14 17.13 -4.97
N GLY A 80 -0.11 17.19 -5.46
CA GLY A 80 -0.44 17.65 -6.81
C GLY A 80 -0.96 16.55 -7.75
N GLU A 81 -0.89 15.27 -7.37
CA GLU A 81 -1.50 14.18 -8.14
C GLU A 81 -2.65 13.52 -7.35
N GLU A 82 -3.88 13.76 -7.79
CA GLU A 82 -5.07 13.15 -7.19
C GLU A 82 -5.18 11.69 -7.64
N GLY A 83 -5.41 10.76 -6.69
CA GLY A 83 -5.55 9.33 -7.00
C GLY A 83 -4.24 8.54 -7.18
N LYS A 84 -3.07 9.16 -7.00
CA LYS A 84 -1.76 8.50 -7.02
C LYS A 84 -1.12 8.44 -5.64
N TYR A 85 -0.75 7.23 -5.25
CA TYR A 85 -0.16 6.96 -3.95
C TYR A 85 1.13 6.19 -4.14
N TRP A 86 2.20 6.57 -3.47
CA TRP A 86 3.42 5.78 -3.44
C TRP A 86 3.36 4.81 -2.26
N LEU A 87 3.59 3.53 -2.53
CA LEU A 87 3.72 2.51 -1.49
C LEU A 87 5.20 2.19 -1.30
N TYR A 88 5.73 2.54 -0.14
CA TYR A 88 7.09 2.23 0.28
C TYR A 88 7.07 1.10 1.30
N ALA A 89 7.93 0.09 1.13
CA ALA A 89 8.29 -0.80 2.24
C ALA A 89 9.48 -0.18 2.99
N LEU A 90 9.21 0.26 4.21
CA LEU A 90 10.22 0.60 5.20
C LEU A 90 10.78 -0.73 5.73
N THR A 91 11.72 -1.32 5.00
CA THR A 91 12.57 -2.36 5.56
C THR A 91 13.50 -1.68 6.55
N LYS A 92 13.57 -2.18 7.79
CA LYS A 92 14.60 -1.75 8.75
C LYS A 92 15.97 -2.16 8.21
N GLN A 93 16.55 -1.31 7.38
CA GLN A 93 17.99 -1.13 7.18
C GLN A 93 18.19 0.34 6.83
N LEU A 94 18.00 1.19 7.85
CA LEU A 94 18.80 2.41 7.89
C LEU A 94 20.17 1.95 8.43
N PRO A 95 21.28 2.19 7.69
CA PRO A 95 22.63 2.01 8.23
C PRO A 95 22.87 2.90 9.46
#